data_AF-A0A2M6X326-F1
#
_entry.id   AF-A0A2M6X326-F1
#
_cell.length_a   1.000
_cell.length_b   1.000
_cell.length_c   1.000
_cell.angle_alpha   90.00
_cell.angle_beta   90.00
_cell.angle_gamma   90.00
#
_symmetry.space_group_name_H-M   'P 1'
#
loop_
_entity.id
_entity.type
_entity.pdbx_description
1 polymer ?
#
loop_
_entity_poly.entity_id
_entity_poly.type
_entity_poly.pdbx_seq_one_letter_code
_entity_poly.pdbx_strand_id
1 'polypeptide(L)'
;MDSFQTDFLNLSSKHLTIKSTVSTTPLFRNKAFLNQKYTVEGLTARQIAVLIGCGHSCINAALDRFDIKKKKQPSGWLTYGTKMENGKRVPHVRERMVIESILCKRKAGWSYQKISDWLSNRGIETPAGQTLWYHSTVRRIHDRVVDSNIC
;
A
#
# COMPACT_ATOMS: atom_id res chain seq x y z
N MET A 1 -7.62 80.51 13.71
CA MET A 1 -7.05 79.17 13.99
C MET A 1 -8.22 78.22 13.91
N ASP A 2 -8.54 77.87 12.67
CA ASP A 2 -9.79 77.25 12.26
C ASP A 2 -9.67 75.73 12.24
N SER A 3 -10.67 75.11 12.89
CA SER A 3 -11.38 73.89 12.51
C SER A 3 -10.69 72.87 11.60
N PHE A 4 -10.54 71.63 12.10
CA PHE A 4 -10.87 70.42 11.34
C PHE A 4 -11.32 69.30 12.31
N GLN A 5 -12.63 69.23 12.54
CA GLN A 5 -13.32 68.06 13.08
C GLN A 5 -13.40 67.02 11.96
N THR A 6 -12.84 65.83 12.16
CA THR A 6 -13.08 64.67 11.27
C THR A 6 -13.91 63.65 12.02
N ASP A 7 -15.23 63.77 11.88
CA ASP A 7 -16.20 62.77 12.32
C ASP A 7 -16.13 61.57 11.36
N PHE A 8 -15.48 60.49 11.80
CA PHE A 8 -15.55 59.21 11.10
C PHE A 8 -16.88 58.51 11.43
N LEU A 9 -17.76 58.47 10.43
CA LEU A 9 -19.04 57.77 10.43
C LEU A 9 -18.84 56.29 10.80
N ASN A 10 -19.35 55.90 11.97
CA ASN A 10 -19.40 54.53 12.46
C ASN A 10 -20.56 53.78 11.77
N LEU A 11 -20.30 53.23 10.59
CA LEU A 11 -21.25 52.38 9.88
C LEU A 11 -21.21 50.96 10.46
N SER A 12 -22.14 50.69 11.39
CA SER A 12 -22.41 49.38 11.97
C SER A 12 -22.81 48.36 10.89
N SER A 13 -21.82 47.64 10.37
CA SER A 13 -22.05 46.52 9.46
C SER A 13 -22.33 45.27 10.29
N LYS A 14 -23.60 44.86 10.34
CA LYS A 14 -24.04 43.64 11.04
C LYS A 14 -23.44 42.43 10.31
N HIS A 15 -22.33 41.91 10.82
CA HIS A 15 -21.69 40.70 10.30
C HIS A 15 -22.57 39.47 10.60
N LEU A 16 -23.28 38.97 9.58
CA LEU A 16 -24.01 37.70 9.68
C LEU A 16 -23.02 36.54 9.56
N THR A 17 -22.77 35.86 10.67
CA THR A 17 -21.95 34.64 10.71
C THR A 17 -22.84 33.43 10.43
N ILE A 18 -22.79 32.90 9.21
CA ILE A 18 -23.48 31.65 8.85
C ILE A 18 -22.67 30.47 9.40
N LYS A 19 -23.21 29.77 10.40
CA LYS A 19 -22.69 28.48 10.86
C LYS A 19 -23.39 27.36 10.10
N SER A 20 -22.89 27.00 8.93
CA SER A 20 -23.38 25.81 8.20
C SER A 20 -22.56 24.58 8.58
N THR A 21 -23.18 23.55 9.14
CA THR A 21 -22.57 22.23 9.30
C THR A 21 -22.88 21.39 8.06
N VAL A 22 -21.86 21.06 7.27
CA VAL A 22 -22.01 20.13 6.14
C VAL A 22 -22.04 18.71 6.71
N SER A 23 -23.25 18.18 6.89
CA SER A 23 -23.44 16.76 7.22
C SER A 23 -23.40 15.94 5.94
N THR A 24 -22.19 15.65 5.44
CA THR A 24 -22.05 14.66 4.36
C THR A 24 -22.29 13.29 4.96
N THR A 25 -23.25 12.54 4.41
CA THR A 25 -23.44 11.13 4.78
C THR A 25 -22.10 10.43 4.64
N PRO A 26 -21.55 9.82 5.71
CA PRO A 26 -20.23 9.24 5.63
C PRO A 26 -20.25 8.15 4.56
N LEU A 27 -19.33 8.24 3.59
CA LEU A 27 -19.36 7.46 2.34
C LEU A 27 -19.41 5.95 2.56
N PHE A 28 -18.91 5.45 3.70
CA PHE A 28 -19.00 4.05 4.08
C PHE A 28 -20.43 3.56 4.36
N ARG A 29 -21.41 4.45 4.57
CA ARG A 29 -22.83 4.08 4.70
C ARG A 29 -23.51 3.91 3.34
N ASN A 30 -22.82 4.18 2.24
CA ASN A 30 -23.37 3.99 0.89
C ASN A 30 -22.95 2.60 0.36
N LYS A 31 -23.93 1.70 0.20
CA LYS A 31 -23.72 0.33 -0.30
C LYS A 31 -23.14 0.32 -1.73
N ALA A 32 -23.61 1.19 -2.61
CA ALA A 32 -23.14 1.26 -4.00
C ALA A 32 -21.66 1.68 -4.04
N PHE A 33 -21.27 2.66 -3.23
CA PHE A 33 -19.88 3.07 -3.08
C PHE A 33 -19.01 1.93 -2.57
N LEU A 34 -19.42 1.23 -1.51
CA LEU A 34 -18.65 0.10 -0.98
C LEU A 34 -18.53 -1.05 -1.97
N ASN A 35 -19.59 -1.40 -2.69
CA ASN A 35 -19.51 -2.43 -3.73
C ASN A 35 -18.56 -2.03 -4.86
N GLN A 36 -18.63 -0.79 -5.32
CA GLN A 36 -17.72 -0.29 -6.34
C GLN A 36 -16.26 -0.36 -5.87
N LYS A 37 -15.95 0.18 -4.70
CA LYS A 37 -14.56 0.23 -4.21
C LYS A 37 -14.02 -1.13 -3.76
N TYR A 38 -14.80 -1.93 -3.06
CA TYR A 38 -14.35 -3.20 -2.47
C TYR A 38 -14.43 -4.37 -3.45
N THR A 39 -15.52 -4.47 -4.20
CA THR A 39 -15.80 -5.62 -5.09
C THR A 39 -15.23 -5.37 -6.48
N VAL A 40 -15.57 -4.24 -7.11
CA VAL A 40 -15.16 -3.93 -8.49
C VAL A 40 -13.70 -3.50 -8.55
N GLU A 41 -13.31 -2.47 -7.81
CA GLU A 41 -11.94 -1.94 -7.79
C GLU A 41 -10.99 -2.79 -6.93
N GLY A 42 -11.53 -3.67 -6.08
CA GLY A 42 -10.74 -4.62 -5.30
C GLY A 42 -9.95 -4.02 -4.13
N LEU A 43 -10.26 -2.79 -3.71
CA LEU A 43 -9.57 -2.13 -2.61
C LEU A 43 -9.82 -2.84 -1.28
N THR A 44 -8.81 -2.82 -0.41
CA THR A 44 -8.92 -3.32 0.96
C THR A 44 -9.72 -2.34 1.82
N ALA A 45 -10.34 -2.85 2.89
CA ALA A 45 -11.04 -2.01 3.88
C ALA A 45 -10.13 -0.89 4.44
N ARG A 46 -8.83 -1.15 4.57
CA ARG A 46 -7.84 -0.16 5.03
C ARG A 46 -7.59 0.93 3.98
N GLN A 47 -7.48 0.59 2.70
CA GLN A 47 -7.35 1.58 1.62
C GLN A 47 -8.61 2.44 1.50
N ILE A 48 -9.79 1.84 1.54
CA ILE A 48 -11.07 2.55 1.52
C ILE A 48 -11.17 3.51 2.72
N ALA A 49 -10.74 3.06 3.90
CA ALA A 49 -10.71 3.88 5.09
C ALA A 49 -9.80 5.11 4.96
N VAL A 50 -8.60 4.94 4.38
CA VAL A 50 -7.69 6.05 4.07
C VAL A 50 -8.32 7.02 3.06
N LEU A 51 -9.00 6.50 2.02
CA LEU A 51 -9.66 7.34 1.00
C LEU A 51 -10.78 8.21 1.57
N ILE A 52 -11.54 7.69 2.54
CA ILE A 52 -12.69 8.40 3.14
C ILE A 52 -12.27 9.20 4.40
N GLY A 53 -11.12 8.88 4.98
CA GLY A 53 -10.66 9.47 6.24
C GLY A 53 -11.36 8.91 7.48
N CYS A 54 -11.65 7.61 7.52
CA CYS A 54 -12.27 6.95 8.67
C CYS A 54 -11.43 5.77 9.19
N GLY A 55 -11.83 5.20 10.34
CA GLY A 55 -11.24 3.96 10.83
C GLY A 55 -11.65 2.77 9.95
N HIS A 56 -10.69 1.87 9.65
CA HIS A 56 -10.98 0.66 8.85
C HIS A 56 -11.98 -0.30 9.52
N SER A 57 -12.14 -0.22 10.84
CA SER A 57 -13.21 -0.91 11.59
C SER A 57 -14.61 -0.45 11.16
N CYS A 58 -14.80 0.84 10.86
CA CYS A 58 -16.07 1.37 10.34
C CYS A 58 -16.41 0.77 8.98
N ILE A 59 -15.41 0.58 8.11
CA ILE A 59 -15.58 -0.07 6.82
C ILE A 59 -15.95 -1.54 7.01
N ASN A 60 -15.26 -2.27 7.89
CA ASN A 60 -15.58 -3.67 8.17
C ASN A 60 -17.02 -3.83 8.69
N ALA A 61 -17.44 -2.99 9.64
CA ALA A 61 -18.81 -3.00 10.16
C ALA A 61 -19.85 -2.67 9.08
N ALA A 62 -19.52 -1.77 8.15
CA ALA A 62 -20.39 -1.46 7.02
C ALA A 62 -20.48 -2.58 5.98
N LEU A 63 -19.36 -3.26 5.69
CA LEU A 63 -19.34 -4.45 4.83
C LEU A 63 -20.21 -5.57 5.42
N ASP A 64 -20.11 -5.79 6.74
CA ASP A 64 -20.98 -6.74 7.46
C ASP A 64 -22.45 -6.34 7.37
N ARG A 65 -22.77 -5.07 7.61
CA ARG A 65 -24.15 -4.55 7.53
C ARG A 65 -24.77 -4.71 6.14
N PHE A 66 -23.98 -4.59 5.08
CA PHE A 66 -24.47 -4.73 3.70
C PHE A 66 -24.35 -6.14 3.13
N ASP A 67 -23.93 -7.11 3.94
CA ASP A 67 -23.69 -8.51 3.57
C ASP A 67 -22.71 -8.63 2.38
N ILE A 68 -21.68 -7.79 2.37
CA ILE A 68 -20.62 -7.83 1.35
C ILE A 68 -19.56 -8.83 1.82
N LYS A 69 -19.46 -9.97 1.12
CA LYS A 69 -18.55 -11.08 1.46
C LYS A 69 -17.09 -10.59 1.52
N LYS A 70 -16.50 -10.68 2.71
CA LYS A 70 -15.09 -10.33 2.94
C LYS A 70 -14.17 -11.37 2.31
N LYS A 71 -13.14 -10.89 1.62
CA LYS A 71 -12.09 -11.74 1.04
C LYS A 71 -11.17 -12.25 2.15
N LYS A 72 -10.94 -13.57 2.23
CA LYS A 72 -9.89 -14.14 3.09
C LYS A 72 -8.55 -13.55 2.67
N GLN A 73 -7.86 -12.90 3.60
CA GLN A 73 -6.53 -12.38 3.32
C GLN A 73 -5.53 -13.53 3.35
N PRO A 74 -4.57 -13.58 2.41
CA PRO A 74 -3.51 -14.58 2.47
C PRO A 74 -2.66 -14.32 3.71
N SER A 75 -2.61 -15.31 4.60
CA SER A 75 -1.78 -15.28 5.82
C SER A 75 -0.36 -15.78 5.54
N GLY A 76 0.57 -15.49 6.45
CA GLY A 76 1.95 -15.94 6.39
C GLY A 76 2.92 -14.94 5.74
N TRP A 77 4.20 -15.30 5.79
CA TRP A 77 5.31 -14.45 5.35
C TRP A 77 5.34 -14.29 3.83
N LEU A 78 5.66 -13.07 3.37
CA LEU A 78 5.93 -12.78 1.96
C LEU A 78 7.24 -13.43 1.55
N THR A 79 7.25 -14.08 0.40
CA THR A 79 8.47 -14.61 -0.20
C THR A 79 9.12 -13.54 -1.07
N TYR A 80 10.45 -13.54 -1.11
CA TYR A 80 11.19 -12.70 -2.05
C TYR A 80 10.72 -12.96 -3.48
N GLY A 81 10.49 -11.91 -4.25
CA GLY A 81 9.84 -11.95 -5.56
C GLY A 81 8.35 -11.65 -5.53
N THR A 82 7.75 -11.45 -4.35
CA THR A 82 6.31 -11.16 -4.19
C THR A 82 6.08 -9.96 -3.29
N LYS A 83 5.05 -9.18 -3.59
CA LYS A 83 4.58 -8.07 -2.77
C LYS A 83 3.07 -8.14 -2.58
N MET A 84 2.57 -7.42 -1.58
CA MET A 84 1.13 -7.24 -1.42
C MET A 84 0.65 -6.03 -2.21
N GLU A 85 -0.40 -6.21 -3.01
CA GLU A 85 -1.08 -5.14 -3.71
C GLU A 85 -2.59 -5.43 -3.69
N ASN A 86 -3.38 -4.48 -3.17
CA ASN A 86 -4.85 -4.61 -3.02
C ASN A 86 -5.28 -5.92 -2.31
N GLY A 87 -4.53 -6.31 -1.27
CA GLY A 87 -4.81 -7.53 -0.49
C GLY A 87 -4.50 -8.85 -1.21
N LYS A 88 -3.86 -8.79 -2.38
CA LYS A 88 -3.41 -9.96 -3.14
C LYS A 88 -1.89 -10.01 -3.18
N ARG A 89 -1.34 -11.22 -3.22
CA ARG A 89 0.08 -11.44 -3.53
C ARG A 89 0.27 -11.25 -5.02
N VAL A 90 1.11 -10.30 -5.39
CA VAL A 90 1.47 -10.00 -6.78
C VAL A 90 2.99 -10.11 -6.95
N PRO A 91 3.48 -10.40 -8.16
CA PRO A 91 4.91 -10.39 -8.44
C PRO A 91 5.56 -9.03 -8.14
N HIS A 92 6.69 -9.05 -7.45
CA HIS A 92 7.54 -7.87 -7.32
C HIS A 92 8.52 -7.84 -8.48
N VAL A 93 8.34 -6.92 -9.43
CA VAL A 93 9.12 -6.87 -10.68
C VAL A 93 10.63 -6.84 -10.43
N ARG A 94 11.12 -5.92 -9.58
CA ARG A 94 12.56 -5.79 -9.28
C ARG A 94 13.16 -7.06 -8.67
N GLU A 95 12.58 -7.58 -7.59
CA GLU A 95 13.04 -8.83 -6.95
C GLU A 95 12.96 -10.03 -7.91
N ARG A 96 11.97 -10.08 -8.81
CA ARG A 96 11.90 -11.13 -9.84
C ARG A 96 13.07 -11.08 -10.82
N MET A 97 13.51 -9.89 -11.24
CA MET A 97 14.70 -9.76 -12.08
C MET A 97 15.96 -10.26 -11.36
N VAL A 98 16.03 -10.06 -10.04
CA VAL A 98 17.11 -10.60 -9.21
C VAL A 98 17.04 -12.14 -9.17
N ILE A 99 15.86 -12.71 -8.95
CA ILE A 99 15.64 -14.17 -8.98
C ILE A 99 16.06 -14.76 -10.33
N GLU A 100 15.62 -14.14 -11.43
CA GLU A 100 16.00 -14.56 -12.78
C GLU A 100 17.52 -14.49 -12.99
N SER A 101 18.17 -13.43 -12.51
CA SER A 101 19.62 -13.31 -12.54
C SER A 101 20.32 -14.42 -11.75
N ILE A 102 19.79 -14.80 -10.58
CA ILE A 102 20.29 -15.93 -9.78
C ILE A 102 20.17 -17.23 -10.57
N LEU A 103 19.02 -17.51 -11.18
CA LEU A 103 18.78 -18.72 -11.98
C LEU A 103 19.74 -18.79 -13.18
N CYS A 104 19.84 -17.72 -13.95
CA CYS A 104 20.73 -17.64 -15.11
C CYS A 104 22.20 -17.86 -14.73
N LYS A 105 22.66 -17.29 -13.61
CA LYS A 105 24.03 -17.50 -13.12
C LYS A 105 24.26 -18.91 -12.62
N ARG A 106 23.28 -19.53 -11.95
CA ARG A 106 23.35 -20.94 -11.55
C ARG A 106 23.43 -21.85 -12.76
N LYS A 107 22.63 -21.61 -13.79
CA LYS A 107 22.69 -22.32 -15.07
C LYS A 107 24.06 -22.15 -15.76
N ALA A 108 24.71 -21.00 -15.61
CA ALA A 108 26.06 -20.74 -16.10
C ALA A 108 27.19 -21.32 -15.20
N GLY A 109 26.87 -22.10 -14.17
CA GLY A 109 27.84 -22.78 -13.31
C GLY A 109 28.42 -21.94 -12.16
N TRP A 110 27.90 -20.75 -11.89
CA TRP A 110 28.41 -19.90 -10.81
C TRP A 110 28.06 -20.48 -9.44
N SER A 111 29.02 -20.55 -8.51
CA SER A 111 28.74 -20.96 -7.12
C SER A 111 27.80 -19.98 -6.40
N TYR A 112 27.09 -20.44 -5.37
CA TYR A 112 26.22 -19.56 -4.57
C TYR A 112 27.01 -18.40 -3.92
N GLN A 113 28.25 -18.64 -3.51
CA GLN A 113 29.15 -17.61 -2.98
C GLN A 113 29.43 -16.53 -4.04
N LYS A 114 29.80 -16.94 -5.25
CA LYS A 114 30.08 -16.00 -6.34
C LYS A 114 28.85 -15.16 -6.71
N ILE A 115 27.66 -15.74 -6.62
CA ILE A 115 26.41 -15.03 -6.87
C ILE A 115 26.11 -14.05 -5.73
N SER A 116 26.30 -14.43 -4.47
CA SER A 116 26.08 -13.52 -3.34
C SER A 116 27.04 -12.34 -3.35
N ASP A 117 28.31 -12.58 -3.69
CA ASP A 117 29.30 -11.50 -3.82
C ASP A 117 28.90 -10.56 -4.97
N TRP A 118 28.46 -11.10 -6.10
CA TRP A 118 27.97 -10.30 -7.23
C TRP A 118 26.75 -9.43 -6.88
N LEU A 119 25.81 -9.95 -6.09
CA LEU A 119 24.64 -9.19 -5.62
C LEU A 119 25.05 -8.08 -4.64
N SER A 120 25.93 -8.41 -3.70
CA SER A 120 26.42 -7.47 -2.67
C SER A 120 27.22 -6.34 -3.29
N ASN A 121 28.13 -6.67 -4.22
CA ASN A 121 28.97 -5.69 -4.92
C ASN A 121 28.15 -4.73 -5.81
N ARG A 122 26.93 -5.11 -6.18
CA ARG A 122 25.99 -4.26 -6.93
C ARG A 122 25.03 -3.47 -6.04
N GLY A 123 25.12 -3.60 -4.71
CA GLY A 123 24.25 -2.92 -3.77
C GLY A 123 22.78 -3.33 -3.89
N ILE A 124 22.50 -4.56 -4.35
CA ILE A 124 21.12 -5.05 -4.47
C ILE A 124 20.59 -5.36 -3.07
N GLU A 125 19.38 -4.90 -2.77
CA GLU A 125 18.75 -5.14 -1.47
C GLU A 125 18.27 -6.60 -1.33
N THR A 126 18.60 -7.18 -0.17
CA THR A 126 18.10 -8.47 0.32
C THR A 126 16.62 -8.38 0.73
N PRO A 127 15.95 -9.51 0.98
CA PRO A 127 14.57 -9.49 1.51
C PRO A 127 14.40 -8.70 2.82
N ALA A 128 15.47 -8.51 3.59
CA ALA A 128 15.47 -7.76 4.84
C ALA A 128 15.85 -6.26 4.66
N GLY A 129 16.10 -5.82 3.42
CA GLY A 129 16.53 -4.45 3.11
C GLY A 129 18.03 -4.17 3.31
N GLN A 130 18.83 -5.20 3.62
CA GLN A 130 20.29 -5.09 3.73
C GLN A 130 20.96 -5.26 2.36
N THR A 131 22.15 -4.70 2.16
CA THR A 131 22.92 -4.85 0.91
C THR A 131 23.87 -6.05 0.90
N LEU A 132 24.14 -6.65 2.06
CA LEU A 132 25.00 -7.83 2.19
C LEU A 132 24.21 -9.11 1.93
N TRP A 133 24.56 -9.83 0.86
CA TRP A 133 23.98 -11.13 0.54
C TRP A 133 24.81 -12.26 1.10
N TYR A 134 24.16 -13.18 1.81
CA TYR A 134 24.75 -14.45 2.21
C TYR A 134 24.45 -15.53 1.16
N HIS A 135 25.43 -16.38 0.86
CA HIS A 135 25.27 -17.51 -0.07
C HIS A 135 24.11 -18.45 0.32
N SER A 136 23.86 -18.61 1.62
CA SER A 136 22.74 -19.39 2.17
C SER A 136 21.37 -18.80 1.78
N THR A 137 21.27 -17.47 1.74
CA THR A 137 20.05 -16.78 1.29
C THR A 137 19.82 -16.98 -0.20
N VAL A 138 20.87 -16.86 -1.01
CA VAL A 138 20.81 -17.13 -2.45
C VAL A 138 20.35 -18.56 -2.71
N ARG A 139 20.97 -19.54 -2.03
CA ARG A 139 20.60 -20.96 -2.12
C ARG A 139 19.13 -21.18 -1.76
N ARG A 140 18.68 -20.65 -0.62
CA ARG A 140 17.28 -20.78 -0.18
C ARG A 140 16.28 -20.22 -1.19
N ILE A 141 16.59 -19.09 -1.82
CA ILE A 141 15.74 -18.48 -2.86
C ILE A 141 15.74 -19.35 -4.12
N HIS A 142 16.92 -19.80 -4.56
CA HIS A 142 17.06 -20.68 -5.71
C HIS A 142 16.28 -21.98 -5.52
N ASP A 143 16.56 -22.71 -4.44
CA ASP A 143 15.98 -24.03 -4.16
C ASP A 143 14.45 -23.92 -4.07
N ARG A 144 13.92 -22.89 -3.39
CA ARG A 144 12.47 -22.63 -3.36
C ARG A 144 11.86 -22.46 -4.75
N VAL A 145 12.52 -21.69 -5.63
CA VAL A 145 12.00 -21.40 -6.97
C VAL A 145 12.07 -22.64 -7.85
N VAL A 146 13.12 -23.44 -7.70
CA VAL A 146 13.22 -24.74 -8.37
C VAL A 146 12.11 -25.65 -7.87
N ASP A 147 11.93 -25.80 -6.55
CA ASP A 147 10.89 -26.63 -5.93
C ASP A 147 9.47 -26.20 -6.34
N SER A 148 9.24 -24.90 -6.47
CA SER A 148 7.95 -24.34 -6.91
C SER A 148 7.69 -24.50 -8.40
N ASN A 149 8.74 -24.76 -9.20
CA ASN A 149 8.69 -24.99 -10.65
C ASN A 149 8.91 -26.47 -11.00
N ILE A 150 8.88 -27.39 -10.01
CA ILE A 150 8.83 -28.82 -10.27
C ILE A 150 7.48 -29.09 -10.95
N CYS A 151 7.54 -29.54 -12.22
CA CYS A 151 6.43 -30.17 -12.93
C CYS A 151 5.93 -31.42 -12.19
#